data_AF-A0A9E4B9F2-F1
#
_entry.id   AF-A0A9E4B9F2-F1
#
_cell.length_a   1.000
_cell.length_b   1.000
_cell.length_c   1.000
_cell.angle_alpha   90.00
_cell.angle_beta   90.00
_cell.angle_gamma   90.00
#
_symmetry.space_group_name_H-M   'P 1'
#
loop_
_entity.id
_entity.type
_entity.pdbx_description
1 polymer ?
#
loop_
_entity_poly.entity_id
_entity_poly.type
_entity_poly.pdbx_seq_one_letter_code
_entity_poly.pdbx_strand_id
1 'polypeptide(L)'
;MRRRPYNIDLRAHLAECDGNYMRLTRLMPDLTRQDRHHFRIFRNTGAPWVTFEVVHRSRYTTVLTLRQEAAGGGVGETRMKVRLYHDTRCAEVIEYQGQRRFEPVYEYPNAKMRQPDEKAQINRFLREFLNACLRYGVANEELVMIGS
;
A
#
# COMPACT_ATOMS: atom_id res chain seq x y z
N MET A 1 21.77 -28.04 -17.96
CA MET A 1 21.60 -26.98 -16.93
C MET A 1 20.52 -27.40 -15.93
N ARG A 2 20.89 -27.70 -14.68
CA ARG A 2 19.92 -28.01 -13.61
C ARG A 2 19.25 -26.70 -13.15
N ARG A 3 17.95 -26.55 -13.39
CA ARG A 3 17.15 -25.45 -12.79
C ARG A 3 17.15 -25.64 -11.28
N ARG A 4 17.70 -24.67 -10.54
CA ARG A 4 17.57 -24.63 -9.07
C ARG A 4 16.07 -24.63 -8.73
N PRO A 5 15.60 -25.49 -7.81
CA PRO A 5 14.22 -25.43 -7.35
C PRO A 5 14.00 -24.06 -6.70
N TYR A 6 13.15 -23.25 -7.31
CA TYR A 6 12.80 -21.92 -6.83
C TYR A 6 11.82 -22.08 -5.68
N ASN A 7 12.32 -21.93 -4.46
CA ASN A 7 11.52 -22.00 -3.24
C ASN A 7 11.09 -20.59 -2.87
N ILE A 8 9.82 -20.26 -3.09
CA ILE A 8 9.27 -18.98 -2.63
C ILE A 8 9.35 -18.97 -1.11
N ASP A 9 9.98 -17.94 -0.57
CA ASP A 9 10.00 -17.73 0.87
C ASP A 9 8.65 -17.17 1.32
N LEU A 10 7.70 -18.09 1.53
CA LEU A 10 6.37 -17.76 2.04
C LEU A 10 6.44 -17.02 3.38
N ARG A 11 7.45 -17.31 4.21
CA ARG A 11 7.63 -16.61 5.49
C ARG A 11 8.00 -15.15 5.25
N ALA A 12 8.90 -14.89 4.30
CA ALA A 12 9.23 -13.52 3.92
C ALA A 12 8.00 -12.78 3.35
N HIS A 13 7.16 -13.45 2.56
CA HIS A 13 5.92 -12.84 2.06
C HIS A 13 4.95 -12.46 3.18
N LEU A 14 4.68 -13.39 4.11
CA LEU A 14 3.81 -13.13 5.26
C LEU A 14 4.36 -12.00 6.14
N ALA A 15 5.66 -12.00 6.41
CA ALA A 15 6.31 -10.95 7.19
C ALA A 15 6.19 -9.56 6.53
N GLU A 16 6.27 -9.48 5.20
CA GLU A 16 6.03 -8.24 4.45
C GLU A 16 4.58 -7.76 4.63
N CYS A 17 3.62 -8.67 4.52
CA CYS A 17 2.21 -8.32 4.69
C CYS A 17 1.86 -7.87 6.11
N ASP A 18 2.40 -8.53 7.13
CA ASP A 18 2.25 -8.13 8.54
C ASP A 18 2.87 -6.74 8.76
N GLY A 19 4.07 -6.52 8.23
CA GLY A 19 4.74 -5.23 8.29
C GLY A 19 3.94 -4.11 7.62
N ASN A 20 3.31 -4.40 6.47
CA ASN A 20 2.46 -3.44 5.77
C ASN A 20 1.19 -3.09 6.56
N TYR A 21 0.58 -4.07 7.23
CA TYR A 21 -0.56 -3.81 8.12
C TYR A 21 -0.18 -2.85 9.25
N MET A 22 0.96 -3.09 9.90
CA MET A 22 1.45 -2.24 10.99
C MET A 22 1.77 -0.82 10.53
N ARG A 23 2.28 -0.64 9.31
CA ARG A 23 2.55 0.69 8.75
C ARG A 23 1.25 1.43 8.40
N LEU A 24 0.28 0.75 7.80
CA LEU A 24 -1.00 1.34 7.44
C LEU A 24 -1.80 1.78 8.67
N THR A 25 -1.84 0.95 9.72
CA THR A 25 -2.50 1.30 10.98
C THR A 25 -1.81 2.45 11.72
N ARG A 26 -0.52 2.71 11.47
CA ARG A 26 0.15 3.92 11.98
C ARG A 26 -0.19 5.17 11.17
N LEU A 27 -0.32 5.05 9.85
CA LEU A 27 -0.67 6.16 8.96
C LEU A 27 -2.17 6.51 9.03
N MET A 28 -3.01 5.53 9.33
CA MET A 28 -4.44 5.68 9.54
C MET A 28 -4.84 4.94 10.83
N PRO A 29 -4.65 5.56 12.01
CA PRO A 29 -4.97 4.91 13.28
C PRO A 29 -6.47 4.66 13.47
N ASP A 30 -7.33 5.49 12.89
CA ASP A 30 -8.78 5.33 12.96
C ASP A 30 -9.35 4.86 11.61
N LEU A 31 -8.87 3.73 11.10
CA LEU A 31 -9.40 3.11 9.87
C LEU A 31 -10.91 2.86 9.94
N THR A 32 -11.49 2.75 11.13
CA THR A 32 -12.92 2.52 11.34
C THR A 32 -13.79 3.74 11.11
N ARG A 33 -13.30 4.95 11.39
CA ARG A 33 -14.10 6.19 11.30
C ARG A 33 -13.55 7.19 10.29
N GLN A 34 -12.26 7.13 9.99
CA GLN A 34 -11.63 8.00 9.03
C GLN A 34 -11.66 7.39 7.62
N ASP A 35 -12.45 8.01 6.74
CA ASP A 35 -12.57 7.59 5.34
C ASP A 35 -11.39 8.04 4.48
N ARG A 36 -10.77 9.17 4.82
CA ARG A 36 -9.70 9.75 4.01
C ARG A 36 -8.58 10.30 4.87
N HIS A 37 -7.35 10.02 4.47
CA HIS A 37 -6.16 10.69 4.96
C HIS A 37 -5.40 11.29 3.77
N HIS A 38 -5.23 12.61 3.77
CA HIS A 38 -4.62 13.35 2.67
C HIS A 38 -3.50 14.23 3.21
N PHE A 39 -2.29 14.05 2.70
CA PHE A 39 -1.09 14.68 3.23
C PHE A 39 -0.03 14.81 2.13
N ARG A 40 1.01 15.62 2.38
CA ARG A 40 2.14 15.75 1.45
C ARG A 40 3.28 14.87 1.90
N ILE A 41 3.98 14.28 0.94
CA ILE A 41 5.28 13.66 1.21
C ILE A 41 6.32 14.74 0.91
N PHE A 42 7.08 15.16 1.93
CA PHE A 42 8.05 16.26 1.93
C PHE A 42 7.47 17.68 2.13
N ARG A 43 8.31 18.56 2.69
CA ARG A 43 7.98 19.95 3.07
C ARG A 43 8.16 20.98 1.94
N ASN A 44 8.70 20.59 0.79
CA ASN A 44 9.03 21.55 -0.28
C ASN A 44 7.82 21.93 -1.14
N THR A 45 7.86 23.12 -1.73
CA THR A 45 6.90 23.57 -2.73
C THR A 45 7.00 22.65 -3.96
N GLY A 46 5.92 21.91 -4.29
CA GLY A 46 5.92 20.91 -5.36
C GLY A 46 5.97 19.45 -4.94
N ALA A 47 6.10 19.14 -3.64
CA ALA A 47 5.92 17.79 -3.11
C ALA A 47 4.57 17.16 -3.52
N PRO A 48 4.55 15.89 -3.95
CA PRO A 48 3.33 15.20 -4.34
C PRO A 48 2.37 15.03 -3.17
N TRP A 49 1.09 15.14 -3.47
CA TRP A 49 0.05 14.75 -2.55
C TRP A 49 -0.12 13.24 -2.52
N VAL A 50 -0.41 12.74 -1.33
CA VAL A 50 -0.78 11.35 -1.11
C VAL A 50 -2.13 11.30 -0.43
N THR A 51 -3.00 10.45 -0.98
CA THR A 51 -4.34 10.20 -0.48
C THR A 51 -4.51 8.72 -0.19
N PHE A 52 -4.88 8.42 1.04
CA PHE A 52 -5.40 7.12 1.43
C PHE A 52 -6.91 7.26 1.60
N GLU A 53 -7.66 6.38 0.98
CA GLU A 53 -9.12 6.43 0.98
C GLU A 53 -9.70 5.05 1.21
N VAL A 54 -10.59 4.93 2.20
CA VAL A 54 -11.30 3.68 2.47
C VAL A 54 -12.44 3.53 1.47
N VAL A 55 -12.37 2.46 0.66
CA VAL A 55 -13.39 2.15 -0.36
C VAL A 55 -14.31 1.02 0.05
N HIS A 56 -13.94 0.24 1.06
CA HIS A 56 -14.79 -0.80 1.63
C HIS A 56 -14.39 -1.11 3.07
N ARG A 57 -15.39 -1.36 3.92
CA ARG A 57 -15.22 -1.86 5.29
C ARG A 57 -16.16 -3.03 5.55
N SER A 58 -15.64 -4.04 6.21
CA SER A 58 -16.39 -5.11 6.84
C SER A 58 -15.82 -5.36 8.24
N ARG A 59 -16.44 -6.27 8.99
CA ARG A 59 -15.97 -6.66 10.33
C ARG A 59 -14.51 -7.14 10.35
N TYR A 60 -14.06 -7.80 9.29
CA TYR A 60 -12.75 -8.46 9.26
C TYR A 60 -11.81 -7.89 8.21
N THR A 61 -12.32 -7.07 7.29
CA THR A 61 -11.51 -6.54 6.19
C THR A 61 -11.78 -5.07 5.92
N THR A 62 -10.72 -4.35 5.59
CA THR A 62 -10.80 -2.98 5.07
C THR A 62 -10.07 -2.92 3.74
N VAL A 63 -10.64 -2.23 2.75
CA VAL A 63 -9.97 -1.99 1.46
C VAL A 63 -9.71 -0.50 1.31
N LEU A 64 -8.45 -0.18 1.04
CA LEU A 64 -7.97 1.17 0.81
C LEU A 64 -7.59 1.36 -0.65
N THR A 65 -7.78 2.56 -1.16
CA THR A 65 -7.03 3.07 -2.31
C THR A 65 -5.91 3.96 -1.78
N LEU A 66 -4.69 3.74 -2.25
CA LEU A 66 -3.55 4.63 -2.06
C LEU A 66 -3.27 5.30 -3.40
N ARG A 67 -3.20 6.63 -3.39
CA ARG A 67 -2.89 7.44 -4.56
C ARG A 67 -1.78 8.43 -4.21
N GLN A 68 -0.73 8.46 -5.01
CA GLN A 68 0.23 9.55 -5.05
C GLN A 68 0.04 10.28 -6.36
N GLU A 69 -0.20 11.58 -6.29
CA GLU A 69 -0.30 12.44 -7.46
C GLU A 69 1.05 12.58 -8.15
N ALA A 70 1.04 12.84 -9.46
CA ALA A 70 2.25 13.17 -10.18
C ALA A 70 2.84 14.47 -9.62
N ALA A 71 4.15 14.48 -9.39
CA ALA A 71 4.89 15.69 -9.07
C ALA A 71 5.69 16.15 -10.29
N GLY A 72 5.99 17.45 -10.34
CA GLY A 72 6.94 17.98 -11.31
C GLY A 72 8.29 17.24 -11.22
N GLY A 73 8.97 17.06 -12.35
CA GLY A 73 10.27 16.36 -12.40
C GLY A 73 10.21 14.87 -12.76
N GLY A 74 9.10 14.38 -13.33
CA GLY A 74 9.03 13.04 -13.92
C GLY A 74 8.60 11.91 -12.97
N VAL A 75 8.19 12.23 -11.75
CA VAL A 75 7.59 11.25 -10.83
C VAL A 75 6.14 11.02 -11.24
N GLY A 76 5.87 9.85 -11.82
CA GLY A 76 4.53 9.46 -12.26
C GLY A 76 3.55 9.27 -11.11
N GLU A 77 2.26 9.36 -11.45
CA GLU A 77 1.18 9.00 -10.54
C GLU A 77 1.29 7.52 -10.13
N THR A 78 1.06 7.24 -8.85
CA THR A 78 1.01 5.86 -8.32
C THR A 78 -0.36 5.58 -7.74
N ARG A 79 -1.03 4.52 -8.21
CA ARG A 79 -2.31 4.06 -7.64
C ARG A 79 -2.24 2.59 -7.25
N MET A 80 -2.65 2.29 -6.03
CA MET A 80 -2.75 0.94 -5.49
C MET A 80 -4.08 0.74 -4.76
N LYS A 81 -4.62 -0.48 -4.81
CA LYS A 81 -5.69 -0.91 -3.90
C LYS A 81 -5.13 -1.96 -2.96
N VAL A 82 -5.29 -1.74 -1.66
CA VAL A 82 -4.73 -2.59 -0.62
C VAL A 82 -5.85 -3.12 0.25
N ARG A 83 -5.83 -4.42 0.52
CA ARG A 83 -6.73 -5.05 1.47
C ARG A 83 -5.99 -5.31 2.77
N LEU A 84 -6.61 -4.92 3.87
CA LEU A 84 -6.20 -5.24 5.22
C LEU A 84 -7.14 -6.31 5.76
N TYR A 85 -6.56 -7.34 6.37
CA TYR A 85 -7.24 -8.39 7.10
C TYR A 85 -6.97 -8.17 8.59
N HIS A 86 -8.00 -7.89 9.37
CA HIS A 86 -7.87 -7.47 10.78
C HIS A 86 -7.67 -8.63 11.75
N ASP A 87 -8.15 -9.81 11.37
CA ASP A 87 -7.99 -11.07 12.10
C ASP A 87 -6.56 -11.60 12.02
N THR A 88 -6.01 -11.65 10.81
CA THR A 88 -4.64 -12.10 10.53
C THR A 88 -3.61 -10.97 10.65
N ARG A 89 -4.06 -9.71 10.80
CA ARG A 89 -3.23 -8.50 10.88
C ARG A 89 -2.24 -8.38 9.72
N CYS A 90 -2.75 -8.66 8.52
CA CYS A 90 -1.99 -8.75 7.29
C CYS A 90 -2.55 -7.74 6.27
N ALA A 91 -1.68 -7.13 5.46
CA ALA A 91 -2.09 -6.22 4.38
C ALA A 91 -1.37 -6.55 3.08
N GLU A 92 -2.13 -6.57 1.97
CA GLU A 92 -1.61 -6.89 0.65
C GLU A 92 -2.19 -6.01 -0.45
N VAL A 93 -1.39 -5.76 -1.49
CA VAL A 93 -1.86 -5.07 -2.70
C VAL A 93 -2.72 -6.01 -3.54
N ILE A 94 -3.98 -5.64 -3.78
CA ILE A 94 -4.94 -6.40 -4.60
C ILE A 94 -5.12 -5.81 -6.01
N GLU A 95 -4.64 -4.58 -6.26
CA GLU A 95 -4.70 -3.90 -7.56
C GLU A 95 -3.56 -2.88 -7.66
N TYR A 96 -2.89 -2.79 -8.80
CA TYR A 96 -1.81 -1.83 -9.06
C TYR A 96 -2.04 -1.15 -10.41
N GLN A 97 -2.06 0.18 -10.45
CA GLN A 97 -2.26 1.00 -11.66
C GLN A 97 -3.47 0.58 -12.50
N GLY A 98 -4.60 0.31 -11.84
CA GLY A 98 -5.85 -0.11 -12.49
C GLY A 98 -5.83 -1.55 -13.04
N GLN A 99 -4.73 -2.28 -12.84
CA GLN A 99 -4.61 -3.67 -13.26
C GLN A 99 -4.77 -4.60 -12.06
N ARG A 100 -5.76 -5.48 -12.16
CA ARG A 100 -5.90 -6.65 -11.30
C ARG A 100 -5.12 -7.81 -11.90
N ARG A 101 -3.78 -7.68 -11.95
CA ARG A 101 -2.90 -8.76 -12.45
C ARG A 101 -2.73 -9.91 -11.45
N PHE A 102 -3.28 -9.79 -10.26
CA PHE A 102 -3.14 -10.75 -9.16
C PHE A 102 -4.44 -11.56 -9.07
N GLU A 103 -4.57 -12.60 -9.88
CA GLU A 103 -5.62 -13.58 -9.63
C GLU A 103 -5.44 -14.16 -8.21
N PRO A 104 -6.53 -14.33 -7.43
CA PRO A 104 -6.48 -14.65 -6.00
C PRO A 104 -6.15 -16.13 -5.72
N VAL A 105 -5.49 -16.83 -6.64
CA VAL A 105 -5.34 -18.28 -6.53
C VAL A 105 -4.01 -18.61 -5.87
N TYR A 106 -4.04 -18.86 -4.56
CA TYR A 106 -3.00 -19.58 -3.83
C TYR A 106 -3.01 -21.09 -4.19
N GLU A 107 -3.03 -21.43 -5.48
CA GLU A 107 -2.77 -22.80 -5.92
C GLU A 107 -1.27 -22.96 -6.05
N TYR A 108 -0.69 -23.60 -5.03
CA TYR A 108 0.64 -24.14 -5.14
C TYR A 108 0.55 -25.62 -5.54
N PRO A 109 1.33 -26.07 -6.55
CA PRO A 109 2.41 -25.35 -7.26
C PRO A 109 1.95 -24.70 -8.59
N ASN A 110 2.24 -23.40 -8.77
CA ASN A 110 2.07 -22.69 -10.05
C ASN A 110 3.19 -23.06 -11.03
N ALA A 111 2.93 -23.99 -11.96
CA ALA A 111 3.92 -24.56 -12.89
C ALA A 111 4.58 -23.53 -13.84
N LYS A 112 3.99 -22.33 -14.00
CA LYS A 112 4.52 -21.28 -14.89
C LYS A 112 5.29 -20.18 -14.15
N MET A 113 5.32 -20.17 -12.81
CA MET A 113 6.06 -19.20 -11.97
C MET A 113 5.82 -17.71 -12.30
N ARG A 114 4.73 -17.36 -13.01
CA ARG A 114 4.51 -15.98 -13.51
C ARG A 114 3.89 -15.02 -12.49
N GLN A 115 3.16 -15.55 -11.51
CA GLN A 115 2.36 -14.75 -10.56
C GLN A 115 3.08 -14.37 -9.24
N PRO A 116 4.01 -15.18 -8.68
CA PRO A 116 4.55 -14.90 -7.34
C PRO A 116 5.56 -13.75 -7.26
N ASP A 117 6.43 -13.60 -8.26
CA ASP A 117 7.51 -12.60 -8.21
C ASP A 117 6.96 -11.18 -8.32
N GLU A 118 5.98 -10.97 -9.19
CA GLU A 118 5.31 -9.67 -9.35
C GLU A 118 4.57 -9.27 -8.06
N LYS A 119 3.82 -10.21 -7.47
CA LYS A 119 3.10 -9.96 -6.20
C LYS A 119 4.07 -9.63 -5.06
N ALA A 120 5.19 -10.35 -4.95
CA ALA A 120 6.21 -10.06 -3.96
C ALA A 120 6.87 -8.70 -4.19
N GLN A 121 7.20 -8.36 -5.44
CA GLN A 121 7.75 -7.04 -5.81
C GLN A 121 6.79 -5.91 -5.44
N ILE A 122 5.51 -6.06 -5.71
CA ILE A 122 4.51 -5.01 -5.46
C ILE A 122 4.23 -4.85 -3.96
N ASN A 123 4.23 -5.93 -3.17
CA ASN A 123 4.13 -5.78 -1.71
C ASN A 123 5.39 -5.17 -1.09
N ARG A 124 6.58 -5.44 -1.65
CA ARG A 124 7.81 -4.72 -1.26
C ARG A 124 7.76 -3.24 -1.65
N PHE A 125 7.20 -2.92 -2.81
CA PHE A 125 6.96 -1.55 -3.22
C PHE A 125 5.99 -0.85 -2.27
N LEU A 126 4.89 -1.51 -1.87
CA LEU A 126 3.98 -0.97 -0.85
C LEU A 126 4.74 -0.66 0.46
N ARG A 127 5.60 -1.56 0.94
CA ARG A 127 6.44 -1.31 2.11
C ARG A 127 7.24 -0.02 1.97
N GLU A 128 7.93 0.14 0.84
CA GLU A 128 8.79 1.31 0.58
C GLU A 128 7.97 2.59 0.51
N PHE A 129 6.83 2.54 -0.17
CA PHE A 129 5.87 3.63 -0.25
C PHE A 129 5.37 4.06 1.15
N LEU A 130 4.96 3.11 1.98
CA LEU A 130 4.48 3.38 3.34
C LEU A 130 5.59 3.89 4.26
N ASN A 131 6.81 3.37 4.12
CA ASN A 131 7.96 3.89 4.86
C ASN A 131 8.27 5.34 4.47
N ALA A 132 8.18 5.69 3.18
CA ALA A 132 8.33 7.07 2.74
C ALA A 132 7.23 7.97 3.33
N CYS A 133 5.98 7.51 3.35
CA CYS A 133 4.87 8.22 3.99
C CYS A 133 5.11 8.44 5.49
N LEU A 134 5.56 7.42 6.22
CA LEU A 134 5.84 7.52 7.66
C LEU A 134 7.02 8.45 7.97
N ARG A 135 8.05 8.45 7.13
CA ARG A 135 9.29 9.21 7.38
C ARG A 135 9.18 10.66 6.94
N TYR A 136 8.46 10.93 5.86
CA TYR A 136 8.45 12.24 5.21
C TYR A 136 7.05 12.84 5.09
N GLY A 137 6.02 12.13 5.53
CA GLY A 137 4.65 12.63 5.56
C GLY A 137 4.56 13.86 6.46
N VAL A 138 4.00 14.93 5.91
CA VAL A 138 3.71 16.16 6.64
C VAL A 138 2.20 16.28 6.68
N ALA A 139 1.62 16.11 7.88
CA ALA A 139 0.21 16.35 8.09
C ALA A 139 -0.08 17.82 7.74
N ASN A 140 -1.11 18.04 6.94
CA ASN A 140 -1.59 19.39 6.71
C ASN A 140 -2.34 19.79 7.99
N GLU A 141 -1.68 20.53 8.87
CA GLU A 141 -2.42 21.41 9.77
C GLU A 141 -3.03 22.45 8.84
N GLU A 142 -4.32 22.28 8.52
CA GLU A 142 -5.11 23.40 8.03
C GLU A 142 -4.95 24.49 9.08
N LEU A 143 -4.11 25.47 8.77
CA LEU A 143 -4.08 26.74 9.47
C LEU A 143 -5.43 27.35 9.16
N VAL A 144 -6.41 27.05 10.02
CA VAL A 144 -7.69 27.74 10.04
C VAL A 144 -7.32 29.19 10.29
N MET A 145 -7.17 29.93 9.20
CA MET A 145 -7.16 31.38 9.19
C MET A 145 -8.56 31.76 9.67
N ILE A 146 -8.72 31.87 10.98
CA ILE A 146 -9.84 32.57 11.59
C ILE A 146 -9.64 34.03 11.19
N GLY A 147 -10.17 34.37 10.02
CA GLY A 147 -10.34 35.75 9.62
C GLY A 147 -11.39 36.40 10.51
N SER A 148 -11.05 37.55 11.10
CA SER A 148 -11.78 38.83 11.02
C SER A 148 -11.06 39.83 11.92
#